data_AF-A0A847UNJ1-F1
#
_entry.id   AF-A0A847UNJ1-F1
#
_cell.length_a   1.000
_cell.length_b   1.000
_cell.length_c   1.000
_cell.angle_alpha   90.00
_cell.angle_beta   90.00
_cell.angle_gamma   90.00
#
_symmetry.space_group_name_H-M   'P 1'
#
loop_
_entity.id
_entity.type
_entity.pdbx_description
1 polymer ?
#
loop_
_entity_poly.entity_id
_entity_poly.type
_entity_poly.pdbx_seq_one_letter_code
_entity_poly.pdbx_strand_id
1 'polypeptide(L)'
;MPDKQTPPPQISPYLFPFGLACFAVWFFYDGWITTDVEMQKHLLFNRVGSVIFTVWAVFDFLRTRRSERERKARQQAEGETAGS
;
A
#
# COMPACT_ATOMS: atom_id res chain seq x y z
N MET A 1 -19.23 -19.10 -30.19
CA MET A 1 -19.43 -19.02 -28.73
C MET A 1 -18.78 -17.72 -28.29
N PRO A 2 -19.49 -16.76 -27.69
CA PRO A 2 -18.84 -15.54 -27.20
C PRO A 2 -17.93 -15.92 -26.03
N ASP A 3 -16.62 -15.73 -26.19
CA ASP A 3 -15.65 -15.86 -25.11
C ASP A 3 -16.08 -14.92 -23.98
N LYS A 4 -16.51 -15.52 -22.88
CA LYS A 4 -16.87 -14.81 -21.66
C LYS A 4 -15.57 -14.29 -21.08
N GLN A 5 -15.13 -13.11 -21.51
CA GLN A 5 -14.00 -12.40 -20.92
C GLN A 5 -14.28 -12.25 -19.42
N THR A 6 -13.67 -13.12 -18.62
CA THR A 6 -13.69 -12.96 -17.17
C THR A 6 -13.09 -11.59 -16.87
N PRO A 7 -13.80 -10.73 -16.13
CA PRO A 7 -13.27 -9.42 -15.81
C PRO A 7 -11.91 -9.62 -15.12
N PRO A 8 -10.91 -8.77 -15.44
CA PRO A 8 -9.58 -8.90 -14.87
C PRO A 8 -9.69 -8.89 -13.34
N PRO A 9 -8.88 -9.72 -12.64
CA PRO A 9 -8.95 -9.81 -11.19
C PRO A 9 -8.80 -8.43 -10.56
N GLN A 10 -9.81 -8.02 -9.81
CA GLN A 10 -9.81 -6.74 -9.11
C GLN A 10 -8.92 -6.87 -7.88
N ILE A 11 -7.64 -6.53 -8.03
CA ILE A 11 -6.70 -6.46 -6.91
C ILE A 11 -7.12 -5.28 -6.01
N SER A 12 -7.19 -5.52 -4.69
CA SER A 12 -7.48 -4.46 -3.73
C SER A 12 -6.45 -3.34 -3.87
N PRO A 13 -6.88 -2.07 -4.03
CA PRO A 13 -5.96 -0.94 -4.18
C PRO A 13 -5.08 -0.73 -2.94
N TYR A 14 -5.46 -1.34 -1.81
CA TYR A 14 -4.70 -1.28 -0.56
C TYR A 14 -3.68 -2.41 -0.38
N LEU A 15 -3.63 -3.40 -1.28
CA LEU A 15 -2.71 -4.53 -1.13
C LEU A 15 -1.24 -4.08 -1.12
N PHE A 16 -0.89 -3.19 -2.03
CA PHE A 16 0.46 -2.62 -2.14
C PHE A 16 0.84 -1.76 -0.92
N PRO A 17 0.06 -0.73 -0.53
CA PRO A 17 0.42 0.08 0.64
C PRO A 17 0.42 -0.74 1.93
N PHE A 18 -0.44 -1.78 2.05
CA PHE A 18 -0.41 -2.68 3.19
C PHE A 18 0.89 -3.50 3.26
N GLY A 19 1.31 -4.10 2.14
CA GLY A 19 2.60 -4.81 2.08
C GLY A 19 3.77 -3.88 2.42
N LEU A 20 3.75 -2.65 1.91
CA LEU A 20 4.77 -1.64 2.20
C LEU A 20 4.82 -1.26 3.68
N ALA A 21 3.66 -1.14 4.33
CA ALA A 21 3.58 -0.88 5.77
C ALA A 21 4.14 -2.05 6.58
N CYS A 22 3.84 -3.31 6.20
CA CYS A 22 4.42 -4.48 6.84
C CYS A 22 5.95 -4.49 6.73
N PHE A 23 6.50 -4.20 5.55
CA PHE A 23 7.95 -4.06 5.37
C PHE A 23 8.54 -2.92 6.21
N ALA A 24 7.88 -1.76 6.26
CA ALA A 24 8.34 -0.64 7.07
C ALA A 24 8.44 -1.01 8.57
N VAL A 25 7.43 -1.70 9.10
CA VAL A 25 7.42 -2.17 10.50
C VAL A 25 8.50 -3.21 10.75
N TRP A 26 8.69 -4.15 9.81
CA TRP A 26 9.75 -5.16 9.90
C TRP A 26 11.13 -4.51 9.98
N PHE A 27 11.44 -3.62 9.03
CA PHE A 27 12.72 -2.90 8.99
C PHE A 27 12.93 -2.03 10.23
N PHE A 28 11.86 -1.44 10.78
CA PHE A 28 11.94 -0.68 12.02
C PHE A 28 12.32 -1.58 13.20
N TYR A 29 11.69 -2.75 13.33
CA TYR A 29 12.02 -3.71 14.37
C TYR A 29 13.47 -4.18 14.27
N ASP A 30 13.93 -4.58 13.08
CA ASP A 30 15.30 -5.05 12.85
C ASP A 30 16.37 -3.94 12.89
N GLY A 31 15.98 -2.67 12.75
CA GLY A 31 16.89 -1.52 12.78
C GLY A 31 17.04 -0.87 14.16
N TRP A 32 16.03 -1.00 15.02
CA TRP A 32 15.95 -0.27 16.28
C TRP A 32 15.69 -1.13 17.52
N ILE A 33 15.00 -2.26 17.40
CA ILE A 33 14.57 -3.08 18.54
C ILE A 33 15.39 -4.38 18.66
N THR A 34 15.77 -4.99 17.54
CA THR A 34 16.51 -6.26 17.57
C THR A 34 17.87 -6.13 18.25
N THR A 35 18.24 -7.15 19.02
CA THR A 35 19.55 -7.29 19.70
C THR A 35 20.43 -8.37 19.07
N ASP A 36 19.97 -8.93 17.95
CA ASP A 36 20.67 -10.02 17.25
C ASP A 36 21.96 -9.53 16.58
N VAL A 37 23.07 -10.25 16.82
CA VAL A 37 24.42 -9.88 16.39
C VAL A 37 24.57 -9.93 14.87
N GLU A 38 23.80 -10.79 14.19
CA GLU A 38 23.79 -10.84 12.72
C GLU A 38 23.09 -9.63 12.11
N MET A 39 21.97 -9.20 12.71
CA MET A 39 21.23 -8.01 12.29
C MET A 39 21.99 -6.71 12.58
N GLN A 40 22.89 -6.71 13.58
CA GLN A 40 23.78 -5.56 13.82
C GLN A 40 24.67 -5.22 12.63
N LYS A 41 25.06 -6.21 11.81
CA LYS A 41 25.84 -5.97 10.58
C LYS A 41 25.03 -5.22 9.53
N HIS A 42 23.71 -5.38 9.53
CA HIS A 42 22.78 -4.75 8.60
C HIS A 42 22.02 -3.59 9.23
N LEU A 43 22.42 -3.13 10.41
CA LEU A 43 21.66 -2.20 11.22
C LEU A 43 21.47 -0.84 10.53
N LEU A 44 22.50 -0.34 9.83
CA LEU A 44 22.39 0.90 9.06
C LEU A 44 21.44 0.74 7.86
N PHE A 45 21.48 -0.41 7.18
CA PHE A 45 20.56 -0.72 6.09
C PHE A 45 19.12 -0.82 6.60
N ASN A 46 18.89 -1.49 7.74
CA ASN A 46 17.58 -1.64 8.33
C ASN A 46 17.01 -0.29 8.80
N ARG A 47 17.83 0.57 9.40
CA ARG A 47 17.42 1.93 9.80
C ARG A 47 17.04 2.79 8.61
N VAL A 48 17.89 2.87 7.59
CA VAL A 48 17.63 3.67 6.38
C VAL A 48 16.41 3.12 5.64
N GLY A 49 16.34 1.80 5.47
CA GLY A 49 15.19 1.11 4.90
C GLY A 49 13.91 1.42 5.67
N SER A 50 13.92 1.38 7.00
CA SER A 50 12.74 1.69 7.82
C SER A 50 12.22 3.11 7.55
N VAL A 51 13.11 4.11 7.44
CA VAL A 51 12.70 5.50 7.17
C VAL A 51 12.14 5.63 5.76
N ILE A 52 12.83 5.09 4.76
CA ILE A 52 12.39 5.16 3.35
C ILE A 52 11.05 4.46 3.16
N PHE A 53 10.92 3.21 3.63
CA PHE A 53 9.68 2.46 3.51
C PHE A 53 8.54 3.08 4.30
N THR A 54 8.80 3.66 5.48
CA THR A 54 7.78 4.36 6.25
C THR A 54 7.26 5.58 5.49
N VAL A 55 8.15 6.44 5.00
CA VAL A 55 7.75 7.63 4.23
C VAL A 55 7.00 7.23 2.97
N TRP A 56 7.49 6.21 2.26
CA TRP A 56 6.85 5.72 1.05
C TRP A 56 5.47 5.09 1.32
N ALA A 57 5.33 4.31 2.40
CA ALA A 57 4.07 3.71 2.79
C ALA A 57 3.03 4.78 3.11
N VAL A 58 3.42 5.84 3.84
CA VAL A 58 2.55 6.98 4.15
C VAL A 58 2.15 7.70 2.86
N PHE A 59 3.09 8.00 1.98
CA PHE A 59 2.82 8.68 0.71
C PHE A 59 1.85 7.87 -0.17
N ASP A 60 2.11 6.57 -0.35
CA ASP A 60 1.26 5.72 -1.18
C ASP A 60 -0.12 5.52 -0.56
N PHE A 61 -0.21 5.40 0.77
CA PHE A 61 -1.49 5.34 1.47
C PHE A 61 -2.33 6.60 1.25
N LEU A 62 -1.73 7.79 1.33
CA LEU A 62 -2.42 9.06 1.07
C LEU A 62 -2.85 9.17 -0.40
N ARG A 63 -1.99 8.76 -1.34
CA ARG A 63 -2.28 8.72 -2.77
C ARG A 63 -3.46 7.80 -3.08
N THR A 64 -3.44 6.58 -2.56
CA THR A 64 -4.49 5.59 -2.72
C THR A 64 -5.79 6.06 -2.08
N ARG A 65 -5.73 6.63 -0.86
CA ARG A 65 -6.90 7.21 -0.20
C ARG A 65 -7.53 8.33 -1.02
N ARG A 66 -6.74 9.18 -1.65
CA ARG A 66 -7.24 10.25 -2.54
C ARG A 66 -7.90 9.67 -3.78
N SER A 67 -7.27 8.72 -4.44
CA SER A 67 -7.82 8.05 -5.62
C SER A 67 -9.15 7.35 -5.32
N GLU A 68 -9.24 6.63 -4.19
CA GLU A 68 -10.49 5.98 -3.79
C GLU A 68 -11.62 6.97 -3.49
N ARG A 69 -11.31 8.16 -2.95
CA ARG A 69 -12.31 9.22 -2.74
C ARG A 69 -12.83 9.78 -4.06
N GLU A 70 -11.94 10.02 -5.02
CA GLU A 70 -12.32 10.48 -6.37
C GLU A 70 -13.14 9.42 -7.12
N ARG A 71 -12.76 8.13 -6.98
CA ARG A 71 -13.49 7.01 -7.58
C ARG A 71 -14.90 6.85 -7.00
N LYS A 72 -15.04 6.96 -5.67
CA LYS A 72 -16.35 6.93 -5.00
C LYS A 72 -17.23 8.12 -5.41
N ALA A 73 -16.66 9.32 -5.51
CA ALA A 73 -17.39 10.51 -5.94
C ALA A 73 -17.90 10.39 -7.39
N ARG A 74 -17.10 9.84 -8.31
CA ARG A 74 -17.53 9.57 -9.69
C ARG A 74 -18.64 8.52 -9.75
N GLN A 75 -18.50 7.41 -9.02
CA GLN A 75 -19.53 6.36 -8.97
C GLN A 75 -20.87 6.89 -8.42
N GLN A 76 -20.84 7.82 -7.46
CA GLN A 76 -22.05 8.47 -6.96
C GLN A 76 -22.71 9.36 -8.02
N ALA A 77 -21.94 10.20 -8.71
CA ALA A 77 -22.45 11.08 -9.76
C ALA A 77 -23.03 10.29 -10.95
N GLU A 78 -22.37 9.21 -11.38
CA GLU A 78 -22.84 8.34 -12.46
C GLU A 78 -24.11 7.57 -12.04
N GLY A 79 -24.16 7.08 -10.79
CA GLY A 79 -25.35 6.41 -10.24
C GLY A 79 -26.57 7.32 -10.13
N GLU A 80 -26.38 8.61 -9.83
CA GLU A 80 -27.44 9.63 -9.83
C GLU A 80 -27.99 9.91 -11.25
N THR A 81 -27.12 9.96 -12.26
CA THR A 81 -27.53 10.17 -13.66
C THR A 81 -28.18 8.94 -14.31
N ALA A 82 -27.86 7.73 -13.85
CA ALA A 82 -28.48 6.50 -14.36
C ALA A 82 -29.81 6.15 -13.67
N GLY A 83 -30.11 6.79 -12.54
CA GLY A 83 -31.34 6.62 -11.77
C GLY A 83 -32.40 7.72 -11.95
N SER A 84 -32.11 8.76 -12.73
CA SER A 84 -33.05 9.83 -13.12
C SER A 84 -33.51 9.66 -14.56
#